data_AF-A0A537GIR9-F1
#
_entry.id   AF-A0A537GIR9-F1
#
_cell.length_a   1.000
_cell.length_b   1.000
_cell.length_c   1.000
_cell.angle_alpha   90.00
_cell.angle_beta   90.00
_cell.angle_gamma   90.00
#
_symmetry.space_group_name_H-M   'P 1'
#
loop_
_entity.id
_entity.type
_entity.pdbx_description
1 polymer ?
#
loop_
_entity_poly.entity_id
_entity_poly.type
_entity_poly.pdbx_seq_one_letter_code
_entity_poly.pdbx_strand_id
1 'polypeptide(L)'
;MTRIVLTADSTQMSEYWGIPLLPFFSCAPAEKVPRFVFDFLAPSVRHFDGVAEKAPYGLRKLESSLLRKYGADEVVVAHPDHVSKFV
;
A
#
# COMPACT_ATOMS: atom_id res chain seq x y z
N MET A 1 -13.30 16.44 -3.04
CA MET A 1 -13.60 15.24 -3.86
C MET A 1 -12.27 14.65 -4.27
N THR A 2 -12.05 13.35 -4.07
CA THR A 2 -10.77 12.70 -4.39
C THR A 2 -10.44 12.86 -5.88
N ARG A 3 -9.24 13.36 -6.17
CA ARG A 3 -8.71 13.55 -7.52
C ARG A 3 -7.53 12.65 -7.83
N ILE A 4 -6.72 12.35 -6.81
CA ILE A 4 -5.52 11.54 -6.95
C ILE A 4 -5.58 10.41 -5.92
N VAL A 5 -5.58 9.18 -6.42
CA VAL A 5 -5.53 7.96 -5.61
C VAL A 5 -4.13 7.37 -5.72
N LEU A 6 -3.43 7.35 -4.60
CA LEU A 6 -2.13 6.71 -4.45
C LEU A 6 -2.33 5.32 -3.83
N THR A 7 -1.70 4.31 -4.39
CA THR A 7 -1.72 2.95 -3.83
C THR A 7 -0.45 2.21 -4.24
N ALA A 8 -0.24 1.01 -3.69
CA ALA A 8 0.81 0.08 -4.08
C ALA A 8 0.25 -1.35 -3.97
N ASP A 9 0.96 -2.33 -4.50
CA ASP A 9 0.54 -3.72 -4.37
C ASP A 9 0.57 -4.19 -2.90
N SER A 10 -0.18 -5.25 -2.59
CA SER A 10 -0.34 -5.78 -1.24
C SER A 10 1.00 -6.19 -0.59
N THR A 11 1.96 -6.65 -1.38
CA THR A 11 3.28 -7.05 -0.86
C THR A 11 4.14 -5.84 -0.46
N GLN A 12 3.86 -4.64 -0.97
CA GLN A 12 4.47 -3.39 -0.53
C GLN A 12 3.65 -2.68 0.57
N MET A 13 2.41 -3.09 0.75
CA MET A 13 1.48 -2.60 1.78
C MET A 13 1.37 -3.61 2.93
N SER A 14 2.51 -4.14 3.38
CA SER A 14 2.63 -5.08 4.48
C SER A 14 3.88 -4.79 5.32
N GLU A 15 3.81 -5.07 6.62
CA GLU A 15 4.98 -5.01 7.52
C GLU A 15 5.71 -6.36 7.66
N TYR A 16 5.28 -7.41 6.94
CA TYR A 16 5.90 -8.75 6.97
C TYR A 16 6.17 -9.25 8.39
N TRP A 17 5.15 -9.20 9.25
CA TRP A 17 5.23 -9.61 10.66
C TRP A 17 6.27 -8.84 11.50
N GLY A 18 6.83 -7.74 10.99
CA GLY A 18 7.94 -7.03 11.61
C GLY A 18 9.28 -7.77 11.54
N ILE A 19 9.39 -8.85 10.75
CA ILE A 19 10.60 -9.65 10.64
C ILE A 19 11.58 -8.95 9.69
N PRO A 20 12.79 -8.58 10.15
CA PRO A 20 13.81 -8.00 9.29
C PRO A 20 14.13 -8.94 8.12
N LEU A 21 14.34 -8.37 6.92
CA LEU A 21 14.61 -9.05 5.65
C LEU A 21 13.44 -9.82 5.01
N LEU A 22 12.38 -10.18 5.74
CA LEU A 22 11.23 -10.86 5.13
C LEU A 22 10.56 -10.07 3.97
N PRO A 23 10.54 -8.71 3.98
CA PRO A 23 10.07 -7.93 2.83
C PRO A 23 10.83 -8.17 1.51
N PHE A 24 12.07 -8.68 1.55
CA PHE A 24 12.79 -9.03 0.32
C PHE A 24 12.08 -10.14 -0.46
N PHE A 25 11.24 -10.95 0.19
CA PHE A 25 10.47 -11.98 -0.49
C PHE A 25 9.48 -11.42 -1.52
N SER A 26 9.14 -10.13 -1.47
CA SER A 26 8.34 -9.45 -2.50
C SER A 26 8.94 -9.53 -3.91
N CYS A 27 10.26 -9.74 -4.04
CA CYS A 27 10.90 -9.89 -5.35
C CYS A 27 10.86 -11.33 -5.89
N ALA A 28 10.29 -12.27 -5.13
CA ALA A 28 10.18 -13.65 -5.57
C ALA A 28 9.23 -13.77 -6.78
N PRO A 29 9.56 -14.59 -7.79
CA PRO A 29 8.76 -14.73 -8.99
C PRO A 29 7.39 -15.35 -8.68
N ALA A 30 6.33 -14.63 -9.00
CA ALA A 30 4.94 -15.02 -8.71
C ALA A 30 4.51 -16.31 -9.42
N GLU A 31 5.17 -16.68 -10.52
CA GLU A 31 4.89 -17.91 -11.28
C GLU A 31 5.43 -19.16 -10.57
N LYS A 32 6.37 -19.00 -9.65
CA LYS A 32 7.04 -20.11 -8.94
C LYS A 32 6.61 -20.23 -7.49
N VAL A 33 6.05 -19.16 -6.92
CA VAL A 33 5.64 -19.12 -5.51
C VAL A 33 4.11 -19.10 -5.45
N PRO A 34 3.47 -20.09 -4.81
CA PRO A 34 2.02 -20.11 -4.65
C PRO A 34 1.50 -18.85 -3.93
N ARG A 35 0.36 -18.31 -4.38
CA ARG A 35 -0.21 -17.06 -3.85
C ARG A 35 -0.43 -17.08 -2.34
N PHE A 36 -0.87 -18.21 -1.78
CA PHE A 36 -1.11 -18.33 -0.34
C PHE A 36 0.16 -18.09 0.50
N VAL A 37 1.35 -18.32 -0.06
CA VAL A 37 2.62 -18.05 0.62
C VAL A 37 2.82 -16.54 0.77
N PHE A 38 2.55 -15.76 -0.27
CA PHE A 38 2.58 -14.30 -0.17
C PHE A 38 1.51 -13.79 0.78
N ASP A 39 0.27 -14.30 0.67
CA ASP A 39 -0.83 -13.89 1.53
C ASP A 39 -0.53 -14.17 3.03
N PHE A 40 0.19 -15.25 3.33
CA PHE A 40 0.63 -15.58 4.67
C PHE A 40 1.83 -14.76 5.15
N LEU A 41 2.85 -14.55 4.31
CA LEU A 41 4.07 -13.84 4.70
C LEU A 41 3.91 -12.31 4.73
N ALA A 42 3.01 -11.77 3.91
CA ALA A 42 2.76 -10.35 3.76
C ALA A 42 1.33 -9.99 4.22
N PRO A 43 1.03 -10.03 5.53
CA PRO A 43 -0.29 -9.63 6.04
C PRO A 43 -0.55 -8.16 5.69
N SER A 44 -1.77 -7.85 5.26
CA SER A 44 -2.11 -6.50 4.80
C SER A 44 -2.00 -5.45 5.91
N VAL A 45 -1.59 -4.24 5.54
CA VAL A 45 -1.56 -3.09 6.44
C VAL A 45 -2.98 -2.75 6.94
N ARG A 46 -3.08 -2.24 8.16
CA ARG A 46 -4.37 -1.73 8.67
C ARG A 46 -4.83 -0.53 7.84
N HIS A 47 -6.14 -0.35 7.78
CA HIS A 47 -6.76 0.79 7.12
C HIS A 47 -7.87 1.38 7.98
N PHE A 48 -8.19 2.65 7.74
CA PHE A 48 -9.35 3.33 8.30
C PHE A 48 -10.21 3.81 7.13
N ASP A 49 -11.39 3.18 6.98
CA ASP A 49 -12.30 3.40 5.87
C ASP A 49 -11.63 3.35 4.46
N GLY A 50 -10.79 2.34 4.23
CA GLY A 50 -10.07 2.17 2.97
C GLY A 50 -8.82 3.06 2.82
N VAL A 51 -8.55 3.99 3.72
CA VAL A 51 -7.30 4.77 3.76
C VAL A 51 -6.24 3.95 4.50
N ALA A 52 -5.08 3.73 3.87
CA ALA A 52 -4.01 2.95 4.47
C ALA A 52 -3.37 3.69 5.66
N GLU A 53 -3.18 3.00 6.79
CA GLU A 53 -2.49 3.56 7.97
C GLU A 53 -1.01 3.80 7.65
N LYS A 54 -0.33 2.79 7.11
CA LYS A 54 1.06 2.87 6.66
C LYS A 54 1.14 2.60 5.17
N ALA A 55 2.18 3.12 4.53
CA ALA A 55 2.44 2.92 3.12
C ALA A 55 3.95 3.01 2.85
N PRO A 56 4.44 2.51 1.71
CA PRO A 56 5.83 2.67 1.31
C PRO A 56 6.28 4.13 1.43
N TYR A 57 7.48 4.33 1.95
CA TYR A 57 8.02 5.67 2.18
C TYR A 57 8.04 6.54 0.91
N GLY A 58 8.33 5.94 -0.24
CA GLY A 58 8.25 6.62 -1.54
C GLY A 58 6.84 7.13 -1.85
N LEU A 59 5.79 6.37 -1.51
CA LEU A 59 4.41 6.77 -1.73
C LEU A 59 4.00 7.92 -0.81
N ARG A 60 4.42 7.90 0.46
CA ARG A 60 4.21 9.01 1.41
C ARG A 60 4.98 10.28 1.00
N LYS A 61 6.13 10.14 0.36
CA LYS A 61 6.84 11.28 -0.26
C LYS A 61 6.01 11.91 -1.39
N LEU A 62 5.46 11.10 -2.28
CA LEU A 62 4.59 11.58 -3.35
C LEU A 62 3.34 12.28 -2.79
N GLU A 63 2.68 11.69 -1.81
CA GLU A 63 1.56 12.30 -1.08
C GLU A 63 1.95 13.69 -0.55
N SER A 64 3.06 13.79 0.20
CA SER A 64 3.52 15.06 0.76
C SER A 64 3.88 16.12 -0.30
N SER A 65 4.30 15.69 -1.49
CA SER A 65 4.57 16.58 -2.62
C SER A 65 3.28 17.11 -3.23
N LEU A 66 2.29 16.24 -3.42
CA LEU A 66 0.99 16.59 -4.00
C LEU A 66 0.19 17.52 -3.07
N LEU A 67 0.24 17.30 -1.77
CA LEU A 67 -0.41 18.15 -0.76
C LEU A 67 0.11 19.61 -0.74
N ARG A 68 1.21 19.92 -1.45
CA ARG A 68 1.67 21.31 -1.65
C ARG A 68 0.82 22.07 -2.67
N LYS A 69 0.10 21.37 -3.54
CA LYS A 69 -0.71 21.95 -4.62
C LYS A 69 -2.18 21.59 -4.52
N TYR A 70 -2.51 20.43 -3.95
CA TYR A 70 -3.86 19.91 -3.80
C TYR A 70 -4.29 19.92 -2.34
N GLY A 71 -5.60 20.00 -2.09
CA GLY A 71 -6.20 19.86 -0.78
C GLY A 71 -6.05 18.45 -0.20
N ALA A 72 -6.14 18.35 1.13
CA ALA A 72 -6.05 17.07 1.84
C ALA A 72 -7.21 16.12 1.51
N ASP A 73 -8.35 16.62 1.04
CA ASP A 73 -9.49 15.83 0.56
C ASP A 73 -9.38 15.43 -0.92
N GLU A 74 -8.38 15.93 -1.64
CA GLU A 74 -8.15 15.66 -3.06
C GLU A 74 -7.13 14.53 -3.29
N VAL A 75 -6.28 14.24 -2.30
CA VAL A 75 -5.23 13.20 -2.38
C VAL A 75 -5.47 12.16 -1.31
N VAL A 76 -5.53 10.89 -1.69
CA VAL A 76 -5.69 9.78 -0.75
C VAL A 76 -4.65 8.70 -0.99
N VAL A 77 -4.12 8.12 0.10
CA VAL A 77 -3.36 6.87 0.04
C VAL A 77 -4.30 5.71 0.36
N ALA A 78 -4.81 5.07 -0.68
CA ALA A 78 -5.77 3.99 -0.58
C ALA A 78 -5.10 2.64 -0.27
N HIS A 79 -5.72 1.89 0.62
CA HIS A 79 -5.39 0.50 0.87
C HIS A 79 -5.64 -0.32 -0.42
N PRO A 80 -4.75 -1.27 -0.78
CA PRO A 80 -4.81 -1.99 -2.07
C PRO A 80 -6.17 -2.64 -2.34
N ASP A 81 -6.78 -3.25 -1.33
CA ASP A 81 -8.08 -3.94 -1.47
C ASP A 81 -9.30 -2.99 -1.49
N HIS A 82 -9.10 -1.69 -1.28
CA HIS A 82 -10.16 -0.70 -1.16
C HIS A 82 -10.05 0.46 -2.16
N VAL A 83 -9.21 0.33 -3.19
CA VAL A 83 -9.01 1.36 -4.23
C VAL A 83 -10.34 1.76 -4.88
N SER A 84 -11.24 0.81 -5.11
CA SER A 84 -12.56 1.04 -5.74
C SER A 84 -13.48 1.99 -4.99
N LYS A 85 -13.20 2.30 -3.71
CA LYS A 85 -13.94 3.32 -2.96
C LYS A 85 -13.62 4.75 -3.40
N PHE A 86 -12.51 4.94 -4.12
CA PHE A 86 -11.93 6.26 -4.41
C PHE A 86 -11.85 6.59 -5.91
N VAL A 87 -12.28 5.67 -6.80
CA VAL A 87 -12.29 5.82 -8.27
C VAL A 87 -13.69 5.79 -8.85
#